data_AF-A0A7J4E447-F1
#
_entry.id   AF-A0A7J4E447-F1
#
_cell.length_a   1.000
_cell.length_b   1.000
_cell.length_c   1.000
_cell.angle_alpha   90.00
_cell.angle_beta   90.00
_cell.angle_gamma   90.00
#
_symmetry.space_group_name_H-M   'P 1'
#
loop_
_entity.id
_entity.type
_entity.pdbx_description
1 polymer ?
#
loop_
_entity_poly.entity_id
_entity_poly.type
_entity_poly.pdbx_seq_one_letter_code
_entity_poly.pdbx_strand_id
1 'polypeptide(L)'
;MEKRLIKWKFLGSLLGAAIGDSLSASVEVFYRVDYEIFIRSIEGIEVLIYTDDTRMMLRVAESLIENKGFNGGRMARILVENIVGSPNRGI
;
A
#
# COMPACT_ATOMS: atom_id res chain seq x y z
N MET A 1 28.81 1.99 2.85
CA MET A 1 27.97 1.86 4.06
C MET A 1 26.64 2.61 3.90
N GLU A 2 26.66 3.86 3.44
CA GLU A 2 25.48 4.72 3.25
C GLU A 2 24.44 4.21 2.23
N LYS A 3 24.87 3.75 1.04
CA LYS A 3 23.95 3.18 0.03
C LYS A 3 23.15 1.97 0.55
N ARG A 4 23.77 1.13 1.39
CA ARG A 4 23.12 -0.03 2.00
C ARG A 4 22.05 0.40 3.00
N LEU A 5 22.34 1.43 3.80
CA LEU A 5 21.38 1.99 4.75
C LEU A 5 20.17 2.60 4.04
N ILE A 6 20.38 3.39 2.98
CA ILE A 6 19.30 3.98 2.18
C ILE A 6 18.42 2.88 1.57
N LYS A 7 19.02 1.83 1.02
CA LYS A 7 18.27 0.68 0.49
C LYS A 7 17.38 0.05 1.56
N TRP A 8 17.91 -0.17 2.77
CA TRP A 8 17.12 -0.73 3.87
C TRP A 8 16.00 0.19 4.34
N LYS A 9 16.24 1.49 4.41
CA LYS A 9 15.19 2.47 4.74
C LYS A 9 14.08 2.46 3.69
N PHE A 10 14.43 2.43 2.41
CA PHE A 10 13.47 2.40 1.32
C PHE A 10 12.64 1.12 1.28
N LEU A 11 13.28 -0.04 1.46
CA LEU A 11 12.58 -1.32 1.59
C LEU A 11 11.67 -1.34 2.82
N GLY A 12 12.19 -0.89 3.95
CA GLY A 12 11.43 -0.80 5.21
C GLY A 12 10.22 0.11 5.09
N SER A 13 10.32 1.24 4.39
CA SER A 13 9.17 2.14 4.19
C SER A 13 8.09 1.53 3.31
N LEU A 14 8.45 0.88 2.21
CA LEU A 14 7.46 0.24 1.33
C LEU A 14 6.79 -0.96 2.02
N LEU A 15 7.59 -1.77 2.72
CA LEU A 15 7.07 -2.93 3.44
C LEU A 15 6.20 -2.51 4.63
N GLY A 16 6.64 -1.50 5.40
CA GLY A 16 5.87 -0.97 6.51
C GLY A 16 4.53 -0.38 6.08
N ALA A 17 4.49 0.32 4.94
CA ALA A 17 3.25 0.81 4.35
C ALA A 17 2.30 -0.35 3.98
N ALA A 18 2.80 -1.38 3.29
CA ALA A 18 1.98 -2.52 2.89
C ALA A 18 1.47 -3.35 4.08
N ILE A 19 2.28 -3.51 5.12
CA ILE A 19 1.86 -4.17 6.37
C ILE A 19 0.79 -3.34 7.07
N GLY A 20 0.99 -2.02 7.19
CA GLY A 20 0.03 -1.11 7.81
C GLY A 20 -1.33 -1.17 7.12
N ASP A 21 -1.35 -0.95 5.81
CA ASP A 21 -2.53 -1.06 4.94
C ASP A 21 -3.27 -2.39 5.17
N SER A 22 -2.56 -3.52 5.00
CA SER A 22 -3.20 -4.84 5.09
C SER A 22 -3.72 -5.18 6.50
N LEU A 23 -3.09 -4.66 7.56
CA LEU A 23 -3.55 -4.87 8.94
C LEU A 23 -4.75 -4.00 9.30
N SER A 24 -4.79 -2.75 8.81
CA SER A 24 -5.90 -1.84 9.11
C SER A 24 -7.13 -2.05 8.25
N ALA A 25 -7.01 -2.76 7.13
CA ALA A 25 -8.10 -3.00 6.18
C ALA A 25 -9.38 -3.54 6.84
N SER A 26 -9.26 -4.43 7.83
CA SER A 26 -10.43 -5.03 8.51
C SER A 26 -11.16 -4.06 9.46
N VAL A 27 -10.55 -2.90 9.76
CA VAL A 27 -11.08 -1.93 10.72
C VAL A 27 -11.21 -0.51 10.16
N GLU A 28 -11.03 -0.34 8.85
CA GLU A 28 -11.00 0.96 8.18
C GLU A 28 -12.30 1.78 8.36
N VAL A 29 -13.45 1.10 8.49
CA VAL A 29 -14.76 1.75 8.68
C VAL A 29 -14.98 2.35 10.07
N PHE A 30 -14.07 2.09 11.02
CA PHE A 30 -14.17 2.59 12.38
C PHE A 30 -13.37 3.89 12.56
N TYR A 31 -14.02 4.92 13.08
CA TYR A 31 -13.35 6.19 13.40
C TYR A 31 -12.24 6.03 14.45
N ARG A 32 -12.43 5.12 15.41
CA ARG A 32 -11.46 4.73 16.43
C ARG A 32 -11.63 3.25 16.75
N VAL A 33 -10.51 2.59 17.00
CA VAL A 33 -10.45 1.17 17.35
C VAL A 33 -9.62 1.04 18.61
N ASP A 34 -10.20 0.44 19.64
CA ASP A 34 -9.47 0.09 20.85
C ASP A 34 -8.48 -1.04 20.57
N TYR A 35 -7.36 -1.07 21.28
CA TYR A 35 -6.28 -2.02 21.03
C TYR A 35 -6.76 -3.48 21.10
N GLU A 36 -7.59 -3.82 22.08
CA GLU A 36 -8.13 -5.17 22.23
C GLU A 36 -9.03 -5.57 21.06
N ILE A 37 -9.81 -4.63 20.50
CA ILE A 37 -10.65 -4.88 19.33
C ILE A 37 -9.78 -5.10 18.11
N PHE A 38 -8.74 -4.28 17.93
CA PHE A 38 -7.80 -4.42 16.83
C PHE A 38 -7.06 -5.77 16.87
N ILE A 39 -6.57 -6.19 18.03
CA ILE A 39 -5.90 -7.50 18.16
C ILE A 39 -6.85 -8.63 17.80
N ARG A 40 -8.11 -8.58 18.28
CA ARG A 40 -9.11 -9.58 17.94
C ARG A 40 -9.50 -9.58 16.46
N SER A 41 -9.45 -8.43 15.78
CA SER A 41 -9.77 -8.35 14.35
C SER A 41 -8.68 -8.90 13.45
N ILE A 42 -7.45 -9.09 13.96
CA ILE A 42 -6.33 -9.69 13.22
C ILE A 42 -5.94 -11.09 13.72
N GLU A 43 -6.47 -11.51 14.87
CA GLU A 43 -6.22 -12.82 15.44
C GLU A 43 -6.74 -13.93 14.51
N GLY A 44 -5.87 -14.89 14.17
CA GLY A 44 -6.20 -16.00 13.26
C GLY A 44 -6.14 -15.67 11.77
N ILE A 45 -5.75 -14.44 11.37
CA ILE A 45 -5.48 -14.12 9.97
C ILE A 45 -4.16 -14.76 9.54
N GLU A 46 -4.22 -15.76 8.67
CA GLU A 46 -3.02 -16.41 8.11
C GLU A 46 -2.40 -15.63 6.94
N VAL A 47 -3.23 -14.86 6.22
CA VAL A 47 -2.82 -14.11 5.02
C VAL A 47 -3.36 -12.70 5.07
N LEU A 48 -2.45 -11.73 5.04
CA LEU A 48 -2.76 -10.32 4.91
C LEU A 48 -3.00 -9.94 3.44
N ILE A 49 -4.10 -9.24 3.17
CA ILE A 49 -4.47 -8.75 1.84
C ILE A 49 -4.44 -7.22 1.88
N TYR A 50 -3.67 -6.63 0.97
CA TYR A 50 -3.54 -5.19 0.86
C TYR A 50 -4.70 -4.57 0.06
N THR A 51 -5.00 -3.29 0.32
CA THR A 51 -6.12 -2.55 -0.30
C THR A 51 -5.67 -1.81 -1.58
N ASP A 52 -6.45 -0.83 -2.01
CA ASP A 52 -6.06 0.08 -3.07
C ASP A 52 -4.87 0.96 -2.70
N ASP A 53 -4.60 1.24 -1.42
CA ASP A 53 -3.43 2.00 -0.97
C ASP A 53 -2.10 1.41 -1.47
N THR A 54 -1.81 0.16 -1.10
CA THR A 54 -0.60 -0.53 -1.57
C THR A 54 -0.62 -0.72 -3.09
N ARG A 55 -1.78 -0.99 -3.68
CA ARG A 55 -1.90 -1.14 -5.13
C ARG A 55 -1.53 0.15 -5.87
N MET A 56 -2.01 1.30 -5.41
CA MET A 56 -1.68 2.60 -5.99
C MET A 56 -0.21 2.95 -5.75
N MET A 57 0.33 2.67 -4.57
CA MET A 57 1.76 2.82 -4.28
C MET A 57 2.64 2.04 -5.29
N LEU A 58 2.28 0.78 -5.59
CA LEU A 58 2.98 -0.03 -6.58
C LEU A 58 2.93 0.60 -7.98
N ARG A 59 1.77 1.11 -8.41
CA ARG A 59 1.62 1.81 -9.70
C ARG A 59 2.47 3.07 -9.80
N VAL A 60 2.59 3.83 -8.71
CA VAL A 60 3.51 4.97 -8.63
C VAL A 60 4.96 4.51 -8.82
N ALA A 61 5.38 3.47 -8.09
CA ALA A 61 6.74 2.95 -8.19
C ALA A 61 7.07 2.41 -9.59
N GLU A 62 6.17 1.64 -10.19
CA GLU A 62 6.28 1.14 -11.57
C GLU A 62 6.42 2.29 -12.56
N SER A 63 5.55 3.30 -12.47
CA SER A 63 5.62 4.48 -13.34
C SER A 63 6.96 5.22 -13.20
N LEU A 64 7.50 5.35 -11.99
CA LEU A 64 8.81 5.99 -11.78
C LEU A 64 9.95 5.20 -12.43
N ILE A 65 9.92 3.87 -12.30
CA ILE A 65 10.92 2.97 -12.91
C ILE A 65 10.84 3.04 -14.44
N GLU A 66 9.64 2.89 -15.00
CA GLU A 66 9.42 2.88 -16.45
C GLU A 66 9.80 4.19 -17.13
N ASN A 67 9.55 5.32 -16.46
CA ASN A 67 9.86 6.65 -17.00
C ASN A 67 11.25 7.17 -16.60
N LYS A 68 12.02 6.39 -15.84
CA LYS A 68 13.33 6.80 -15.28
C LYS A 68 13.26 8.14 -14.55
N GLY A 69 12.14 8.38 -13.87
CA GLY A 69 11.82 9.68 -13.28
C GLY A 69 10.31 9.96 -13.27
N PHE A 70 9.95 11.17 -12.87
CA PHE A 70 8.57 11.58 -12.74
C PHE A 70 7.96 12.00 -14.09
N ASN A 71 6.84 11.37 -14.45
CA ASN A 71 6.00 11.77 -15.58
C ASN A 71 4.54 11.80 -15.14
N GLY A 72 4.06 12.98 -14.73
CA GLY A 72 2.72 13.14 -14.16
C GLY A 72 1.60 12.71 -15.10
N GLY A 73 1.70 13.02 -16.39
CA GLY A 73 0.66 12.67 -17.37
C GLY A 73 0.56 11.17 -17.66
N ARG A 74 1.67 10.42 -17.57
CA ARG A 74 1.64 8.96 -17.65
C ARG A 74 1.18 8.33 -16.33
N MET A 75 1.68 8.84 -15.20
CA MET A 75 1.30 8.36 -13.87
C MET A 75 -0.20 8.50 -13.64
N ALA A 76 -0.78 9.66 -13.96
CA ALA A 76 -2.23 9.89 -13.83
C ALA A 76 -3.06 8.88 -14.64
N ARG A 77 -2.65 8.59 -15.89
CA ARG A 77 -3.32 7.59 -16.74
C ARG A 77 -3.28 6.20 -16.12
N ILE A 78 -2.10 5.75 -15.68
CA ILE A 78 -1.93 4.44 -15.03
C ILE A 78 -2.79 4.33 -13.77
N LEU A 79 -2.85 5.39 -12.96
CA LEU A 79 -3.66 5.39 -11.73
C LEU A 79 -5.16 5.30 -12.03
N VAL A 80 -5.66 6.03 -13.04
CA VAL A 80 -7.07 5.94 -13.48
C VAL A 80 -7.39 4.55 -14.03
N GLU A 81 -6.54 4.01 -14.90
CA GLU A 81 -6.70 2.65 -15.44
C GLU A 81 -6.72 1.59 -14.34
N ASN A 82 -5.90 1.76 -13.29
CA ASN A 82 -5.85 0.85 -12.16
C ASN A 82 -7.14 0.88 -11.30
N ILE A 83 -7.79 2.03 -11.18
CA ILE A 83 -9.10 2.16 -10.51
C ILE A 83 -10.18 1.47 -11.36
N VAL A 84 -10.25 1.79 -12.65
CA VAL A 84 -11.26 1.26 -13.57
C VAL A 84 -11.13 -0.26 -13.75
N GLY A 85 -9.91 -0.77 -13.86
CA GLY A 85 -9.63 -2.19 -14.11
C GLY A 85 -9.73 -3.08 -12.86
N SER A 86 -9.93 -2.51 -11.67
CA SER A 86 -10.03 -3.29 -10.44
C SER A 86 -10.84 -2.56 -9.36
N PRO A 87 -12.17 -2.43 -9.55
CA PRO A 87 -13.04 -1.61 -8.70
C PRO A 87 -13.16 -2.11 -7.25
N ASN A 88 -12.85 -3.37 -6.95
CA ASN A 88 -13.12 -3.99 -5.65
C ASN A 88 -11.88 -4.06 -4.72
N ARG A 89 -11.13 -2.96 -4.52
CA ARG A 89 -10.05 -2.94 -3.52
C ARG A 89 -10.05 -1.76 -2.54
N GLY A 90 -10.99 -0.82 -2.67
CA GLY A 90 -11.18 0.26 -1.70
C GLY A 90 -12.32 -0.03 -0.73
N ILE A 91 -12.44 -1.31 -0.32
CA ILE A 91 -13.60 -1.93 0.37
C ILE A 91 -14.84 -2.08 -0.52
#